data_AF-A0A7R6X571-F1
#
_entry.id   AF-A0A7R6X571-F1
#
_cell.length_a   1.000
_cell.length_b   1.000
_cell.length_c   1.000
_cell.angle_alpha   90.00
_cell.angle_beta   90.00
_cell.angle_gamma   90.00
#
_symmetry.space_group_name_H-M   'P 1'
#
loop_
_entity.id
_entity.type
_entity.pdbx_description
1 polymer ?
#
loop_
_entity_poly.entity_id
_entity_poly.type
_entity_poly.pdbx_seq_one_letter_code
_entity_poly.pdbx_strand_id
1 'polypeptide(L)'
;MPENLPRERVEYDLPDAQKACRCCRHQMHRMVETVTEQLHIEVKAKVLQNVRFKYACRHCDRTGINTPVVIVPMPTQPLPGSIATASTRAFALVHKYVDGTPLYRLAQAFERAGVPCQPRRSGPLGDRLERKKISPASMTR
;
A
#
# COMPACT_ATOMS: atom_id res chain seq x y z
N MET A 1 -8.33 8.05 -25.97
CA MET A 1 -7.61 7.48 -24.81
C MET A 1 -7.39 5.98 -25.06
N PRO A 2 -6.37 5.29 -24.51
CA PRO A 2 -6.19 3.84 -24.73
C PRO A 2 -7.43 3.05 -24.30
N GLU A 3 -7.89 2.12 -25.13
CA GLU A 3 -9.17 1.42 -24.93
C GLU A 3 -9.13 0.41 -23.77
N ASN A 4 -7.95 -0.13 -23.46
CA ASN A 4 -7.74 -1.22 -22.50
C ASN A 4 -7.77 -0.78 -21.03
N LEU A 5 -7.91 0.52 -20.75
CA LEU A 5 -7.93 1.04 -19.38
C LEU A 5 -9.36 1.11 -18.84
N PRO A 6 -9.59 0.75 -17.56
CA PRO A 6 -10.90 0.87 -16.94
C PRO A 6 -11.33 2.34 -16.90
N ARG A 7 -12.58 2.61 -17.28
CA ARG A 7 -13.19 3.95 -17.25
C ARG A 7 -14.10 4.08 -16.04
N GLU A 8 -13.82 5.04 -15.18
CA GLU A 8 -14.70 5.45 -14.09
C GLU A 8 -15.52 6.66 -14.53
N ARG A 9 -16.85 6.56 -14.48
CA ARG A 9 -17.75 7.65 -14.86
C ARG A 9 -18.07 8.50 -13.63
N VAL A 10 -17.57 9.73 -13.61
CA VAL A 10 -17.93 10.72 -12.60
C VAL A 10 -18.96 11.66 -13.20
N GLU A 11 -20.18 11.65 -12.65
CA GLU A 11 -21.27 12.52 -13.11
C GLU A 11 -21.26 13.84 -12.32
N TYR A 12 -21.24 14.95 -13.06
CA TYR A 12 -21.34 16.29 -12.49
C TYR A 12 -22.71 16.86 -12.81
N ASP A 13 -23.58 16.94 -11.79
CA ASP A 13 -24.90 17.55 -11.91
C ASP A 13 -24.96 18.97 -11.38
N LEU A 14 -25.91 19.73 -11.91
CA LEU A 14 -26.30 21.02 -11.34
C LEU A 14 -26.91 20.81 -9.94
N PRO A 15 -26.66 21.70 -8.97
CA PRO A 15 -27.34 21.67 -7.66
C PRO A 15 -28.83 21.99 -7.83
N ASP A 16 -29.69 21.46 -6.96
CA ASP A 16 -31.15 21.55 -7.09
C ASP A 16 -31.69 22.99 -7.16
N ALA A 17 -31.02 23.93 -6.47
CA ALA A 17 -31.34 25.36 -6.52
C ALA A 17 -31.19 25.99 -7.93
N GLN A 18 -30.41 25.37 -8.82
CA GLN A 18 -30.17 25.83 -10.19
C GLN A 18 -30.95 25.02 -11.23
N LYS A 19 -31.70 23.98 -10.81
CA LYS A 19 -32.55 23.18 -11.71
C LYS A 19 -33.89 23.84 -12.01
N ALA A 20 -34.11 25.09 -11.59
CA ALA A 20 -35.27 25.89 -11.95
C ALA A 20 -34.91 26.87 -13.07
N CYS A 21 -35.75 26.92 -14.12
CA CYS A 21 -35.59 27.87 -15.20
C CYS A 21 -35.69 29.31 -14.70
N ARG A 22 -34.71 30.15 -15.01
CA ARG A 22 -34.69 31.56 -14.59
C ARG A 22 -35.85 32.39 -15.15
N CYS A 23 -36.48 31.95 -16.24
CA CYS A 23 -37.59 32.64 -16.89
C CYS A 23 -38.97 32.19 -16.37
N CYS A 24 -39.24 30.88 -16.34
CA CYS A 24 -40.56 30.33 -16.01
C CYS A 24 -40.61 29.51 -14.70
N ARG A 25 -39.50 29.40 -13.97
CA ARG A 25 -39.31 28.64 -12.72
C ARG A 25 -39.69 27.15 -12.80
N HIS A 26 -39.93 26.63 -13.99
CA HIS A 26 -40.17 25.20 -14.21
C HIS A 26 -38.88 24.40 -14.09
N GLN A 27 -39.02 23.11 -13.75
CA GLN A 27 -37.89 22.20 -13.54
C GLN A 27 -37.20 21.87 -14.87
N MET A 28 -35.88 22.04 -14.91
CA MET A 28 -35.04 21.70 -16.05
C MET A 28 -34.83 20.19 -16.10
N HIS A 29 -35.01 19.59 -17.29
CA HIS A 29 -34.68 18.19 -17.54
C HIS A 29 -33.24 18.07 -18.05
N ARG A 30 -32.60 16.92 -17.83
CA ARG A 30 -31.27 16.64 -18.39
C ARG A 30 -31.36 16.57 -19.91
N MET A 31 -30.51 17.34 -20.59
CA MET A 31 -30.33 17.28 -22.05
C MET A 31 -29.03 16.55 -22.39
N VAL A 32 -28.53 16.71 -23.62
CA VAL A 32 -27.34 16.08 -24.18
C VAL A 32 -26.18 16.06 -23.18
N GLU A 33 -25.55 14.89 -23.06
CA GLU A 33 -24.34 14.72 -22.27
C GLU A 33 -23.10 15.01 -23.13
N THR A 34 -22.14 15.74 -22.55
CA THR A 34 -20.82 15.92 -23.13
C THR A 34 -19.84 15.09 -22.32
N VAL A 35 -19.25 14.08 -22.95
CA VAL A 35 -18.29 13.18 -22.28
C VAL A 35 -16.86 13.68 -22.54
N THR A 36 -16.11 13.95 -21.47
CA THR A 36 -14.68 14.25 -21.52
C THR A 36 -13.89 13.16 -20.80
N GLU A 37 -12.88 12.59 -21.44
CA GLU A 37 -12.01 11.58 -20.84
C GLU A 37 -10.79 12.23 -20.17
N GLN A 38 -10.48 11.84 -18.93
CA GLN A 38 -9.28 12.26 -18.20
C GLN A 38 -8.52 11.03 -17.68
N LEU A 39 -7.18 11.06 -17.80
CA LEU A 39 -6.33 9.99 -17.29
C LEU A 39 -5.90 10.30 -15.86
N HIS A 40 -6.27 9.43 -14.92
CA HIS A 40 -5.89 9.52 -13.50
C HIS A 40 -4.86 8.43 -13.16
N ILE A 41 -3.72 8.82 -12.58
CA ILE A 41 -2.65 7.89 -12.16
C ILE A 41 -2.38 8.12 -10.67
N GLU A 42 -2.60 7.08 -9.85
CA GLU A 42 -2.30 7.14 -8.41
C GLU A 42 -0.96 6.47 -8.08
N VAL A 43 -0.02 7.23 -7.50
CA VAL A 43 1.22 6.68 -6.95
C VAL A 43 1.13 6.69 -5.42
N LYS A 44 0.82 5.53 -4.81
CA LYS A 44 0.71 5.38 -3.35
C LYS A 44 1.70 4.33 -2.83
N ALA A 45 2.59 4.72 -1.93
CA ALA A 45 3.45 3.80 -1.19
C ALA A 45 2.67 3.17 -0.01
N LYS A 46 2.80 1.85 0.18
CA LYS A 46 2.16 1.12 1.29
C LYS A 46 3.16 0.15 1.91
N VAL A 47 3.12 0.01 3.23
CA VAL A 47 3.94 -0.95 3.98
C VAL A 47 3.08 -2.16 4.33
N LEU A 48 3.49 -3.34 3.88
CA LEU A 48 2.82 -4.60 4.19
C LEU A 48 3.44 -5.21 5.45
N GLN A 49 2.64 -5.34 6.51
CA GLN A 49 3.05 -5.99 7.75
C GLN A 49 2.62 -7.46 7.74
N ASN A 50 3.56 -8.36 7.47
CA ASN A 50 3.30 -9.79 7.45
C ASN A 50 3.47 -10.36 8.87
N VAL A 51 2.35 -10.57 9.57
CA VAL A 51 2.34 -11.14 10.92
C VAL A 51 2.22 -12.66 10.83
N ARG A 52 3.12 -13.37 11.53
CA ARG A 52 3.11 -14.84 11.62
C ARG A 52 2.71 -15.24 13.02
N PHE A 53 1.59 -15.95 13.14
CA PHE A 53 1.14 -16.50 14.41
C PHE A 53 1.85 -17.82 14.71
N LYS A 54 2.16 -18.01 15.98
CA LYS A 54 2.69 -19.25 16.54
C LYS A 54 1.60 -19.84 17.43
N TYR A 55 1.32 -21.13 17.25
CA TYR A 55 0.35 -21.87 18.04
C TYR A 55 1.08 -22.88 18.90
N ALA A 56 0.68 -22.98 20.17
CA ALA A 56 1.20 -23.96 21.11
C ALA A 56 0.03 -24.60 21.86
N CYS A 57 0.13 -25.90 22.14
CA CYS A 57 -0.89 -26.61 22.91
C CYS A 57 -0.78 -26.26 24.40
N ARG A 58 -1.78 -25.58 24.96
CA ARG A 58 -1.82 -25.20 26.39
C ARG A 58 -1.90 -26.40 27.35
N HIS A 59 -2.39 -27.54 26.88
CA HIS A 59 -2.52 -28.75 27.69
C HIS A 59 -1.14 -29.40 27.90
N CYS A 60 -0.41 -29.67 26.82
CA CYS A 60 0.95 -30.22 26.87
C CYS A 60 1.89 -29.33 27.71
N ASP A 61 1.76 -28.02 27.57
CA ASP A 61 2.54 -27.02 28.32
C ASP A 61 2.34 -27.13 29.85
N ARG A 62 1.12 -27.42 30.30
CA ARG A 62 0.80 -27.60 31.74
C ARG A 62 1.17 -28.98 32.28
N THR A 63 1.19 -30.00 31.42
CA THR A 63 1.48 -31.38 31.81
C THR A 63 2.97 -31.71 31.79
N GLY A 64 3.82 -30.79 31.31
CA GLY A 64 5.27 -31.00 31.20
C GLY A 64 5.68 -31.97 30.10
N ILE A 65 4.76 -32.32 29.19
CA ILE A 65 5.01 -33.20 28.05
C ILE A 65 5.32 -32.27 26.86
N ASN A 66 6.42 -32.53 26.14
CA ASN A 66 6.92 -31.74 24.99
C ASN A 66 5.83 -30.93 24.28
N THR A 67 5.89 -29.59 24.37
CA THR A 67 4.88 -28.69 23.78
C THR A 67 5.15 -28.50 22.28
N PRO A 68 4.30 -29.01 21.38
CA PRO A 68 4.48 -28.77 19.96
C PRO A 68 4.14 -27.31 19.64
N VAL A 69 5.11 -26.58 19.08
CA VAL A 69 4.92 -25.20 18.60
C VAL A 69 4.85 -25.23 17.08
N VAL A 70 3.69 -24.86 16.54
CA VAL A 70 3.46 -24.79 15.08
C VAL A 70 3.46 -23.33 14.65
N ILE A 71 4.27 -23.01 13.64
CA ILE A 71 4.39 -21.67 13.09
C ILE A 71 3.83 -21.68 11.67
N VAL A 72 2.94 -20.74 11.36
CA VAL A 72 2.43 -20.58 9.99
C VAL A 72 3.61 -20.25 9.06
N PRO A 73 3.83 -21.00 7.97
CA PRO A 73 4.93 -20.73 7.04
C PRO A 73 4.76 -19.37 6.36
N MET A 74 5.88 -18.71 6.08
CA MET A 74 5.88 -17.47 5.30
C MET A 74 5.74 -17.84 3.81
N PRO A 75 4.96 -17.11 2.99
CA PRO A 75 5.01 -17.29 1.55
C PRO A 75 6.43 -17.04 1.04
N THR A 76 6.87 -17.88 0.10
CA THR A 76 8.21 -17.79 -0.48
C THR A 76 8.40 -16.43 -1.14
N GLN A 77 9.34 -15.64 -0.62
CA GLN A 77 9.72 -14.38 -1.25
C GLN A 77 10.81 -14.63 -2.28
N PRO A 78 10.76 -13.98 -3.47
CA PRO A 78 11.79 -14.20 -4.48
C PRO A 78 13.21 -13.79 -4.07
N LEU A 79 13.36 -13.03 -2.98
CA LEU A 79 14.66 -12.72 -2.37
C LEU A 79 14.45 -12.77 -0.85
N PRO A 80 14.92 -13.82 -0.18
CA PRO A 80 14.75 -13.97 1.26
C PRO A 80 15.52 -12.87 2.02
N GLY A 81 14.91 -12.31 3.07
CA GLY A 81 15.53 -11.27 3.90
C GLY A 81 15.47 -9.85 3.34
N SER A 82 14.86 -9.64 2.17
CA SER A 82 14.61 -8.30 1.64
C SER A 82 13.43 -7.63 2.35
N ILE A 83 13.52 -6.30 2.53
CA ILE A 83 12.39 -5.47 2.97
C ILE A 83 11.41 -5.18 1.83
N ALA A 84 11.81 -5.41 0.57
CA ALA A 84 11.05 -5.04 -0.60
C ALA A 84 10.17 -6.20 -1.09
N THR A 85 8.88 -5.92 -1.27
CA THR A 85 7.92 -6.85 -1.90
C THR A 85 8.36 -7.21 -3.31
N ALA A 86 7.89 -8.34 -3.84
CA ALA A 86 8.16 -8.77 -5.21
C ALA A 86 7.82 -7.67 -6.25
N SER A 87 6.70 -6.99 -6.08
CA SER A 87 6.28 -5.86 -6.93
C SER A 87 7.25 -4.68 -6.87
N THR A 88 7.68 -4.27 -5.68
CA THR A 88 8.66 -3.17 -5.50
C THR A 88 10.01 -3.51 -6.12
N ARG A 89 10.43 -4.79 -6.06
CA ARG A 89 11.64 -5.26 -6.73
C ARG A 89 11.49 -5.25 -8.25
N ALA A 90 10.37 -5.75 -8.77
CA ALA A 90 10.09 -5.70 -10.20
C ALA A 90 10.09 -4.25 -10.71
N PHE A 91 9.49 -3.32 -9.98
CA PHE A 91 9.51 -1.89 -10.27
C PHE A 91 10.94 -1.34 -10.37
N ALA A 92 11.79 -1.64 -9.40
CA ALA A 92 13.19 -1.18 -9.43
C ALA A 92 13.98 -1.80 -10.61
N LEU A 93 13.70 -3.06 -10.95
CA LEU A 93 14.33 -3.75 -12.08
C LEU A 93 13.88 -3.14 -13.41
N VAL A 94 12.58 -2.92 -13.62
CA VAL A 94 12.05 -2.28 -14.82
C VAL A 94 12.66 -0.89 -14.99
N HIS A 95 12.69 -0.08 -13.94
CA HIS A 95 13.31 1.24 -14.02
C HIS A 95 14.81 1.21 -14.32
N LYS A 96 15.55 0.24 -13.77
CA LYS A 96 16.98 0.14 -14.01
C LYS A 96 17.31 -0.38 -15.41
N TYR A 97 16.61 -1.42 -15.87
CA TYR A 97 16.97 -2.18 -17.06
C TYR A 97 16.14 -1.82 -18.29
N VAL A 98 14.86 -1.49 -18.14
CA VAL A 98 13.97 -1.11 -19.25
C VAL A 98 14.04 0.40 -19.47
N ASP A 99 13.85 1.19 -18.40
CA ASP A 99 13.80 2.66 -18.53
C ASP A 99 15.19 3.32 -18.46
N GLY A 100 16.24 2.55 -18.19
CA GLY A 100 17.61 3.05 -18.07
C GLY A 100 17.82 4.08 -16.94
N THR A 101 16.90 4.14 -15.97
CA THR A 101 16.98 5.09 -14.86
C THR A 101 18.12 4.67 -13.92
N PRO A 102 19.11 5.55 -13.66
CA PRO A 102 20.20 5.21 -12.77
C PRO A 102 19.69 5.10 -11.32
N LEU A 103 20.28 4.18 -10.55
CA LEU A 103 19.80 3.81 -9.21
C LEU A 103 19.71 5.01 -8.25
N TYR A 104 20.61 5.99 -8.37
CA TYR A 104 20.57 7.20 -7.54
C TYR A 104 19.33 8.07 -7.80
N ARG A 105 18.82 8.12 -9.05
CA ARG A 105 17.59 8.87 -9.36
C ARG A 105 16.36 8.13 -8.87
N LEU A 106 16.36 6.80 -8.98
CA LEU A 106 15.29 5.97 -8.43
C LEU A 106 15.24 6.10 -6.91
N ALA A 107 16.41 6.13 -6.26
CA ALA A 107 16.55 6.43 -4.84
C ALA A 107 15.93 7.81 -4.48
N GLN A 108 16.29 8.88 -5.18
CA GLN A 108 15.69 10.20 -4.97
C GLN A 108 14.16 10.20 -5.20
N ALA A 109 13.65 9.40 -6.14
CA ALA A 109 12.22 9.26 -6.34
C ALA A 109 11.52 8.61 -5.12
N PHE A 110 12.15 7.61 -4.49
CA PHE A 110 11.67 7.03 -3.24
C PHE A 110 11.72 8.04 -2.09
N GLU A 111 12.78 8.85 -2.00
CA GLU A 111 12.89 9.89 -0.98
C GLU A 111 11.77 10.93 -1.10
N ARG A 112 11.42 11.35 -2.32
CA ARG A 112 10.25 12.22 -2.57
C ARG A 112 8.93 11.57 -2.16
N ALA A 113 8.84 10.25 -2.23
CA ALA A 113 7.70 9.48 -1.74
C ALA A 113 7.73 9.22 -0.22
N GLY A 114 8.70 9.82 0.51
CA GLY A 114 8.86 9.64 1.95
C GLY A 114 9.49 8.31 2.37
N VAL A 115 10.08 7.56 1.42
CA VAL A 115 10.75 6.28 1.67
C VAL A 115 12.26 6.49 1.63
N PRO A 116 12.96 6.50 2.79
CA PRO A 116 14.40 6.71 2.81
C PRO A 116 15.12 5.47 2.28
N CYS A 117 15.87 5.63 1.19
CA CYS A 117 16.67 4.59 0.55
C CYS A 117 18.15 4.81 0.84
N GLN A 118 18.55 4.61 2.09
CA GLN A 118 19.96 4.73 2.46
C GLN A 118 20.70 3.46 2.02
N PRO A 119 21.88 3.55 1.37
CA PRO A 119 22.73 2.38 1.19
C PRO A 119 23.01 1.79 2.57
N ARG A 120 22.84 0.47 2.69
CA ARG A 120 23.08 -0.24 3.95
C ARG A 120 24.57 -0.08 4.27
N ARG A 121 24.95 0.92 5.07
CA ARG A 121 26.26 0.93 5.72
C ARG A 121 26.35 -0.38 6.48
N SER A 122 27.39 -1.16 6.21
CA SER A 122 27.71 -2.40 6.91
C SER A 122 28.06 -2.11 8.37
N GLY A 123 27.07 -1.69 9.16
CA GLY A 123 27.11 -1.67 10.61
C GLY A 123 26.57 -2.99 11.17
N PRO A 124 26.99 -3.40 12.37
CA PRO A 124 26.62 -4.70 12.93
C PRO A 124 25.09 -4.84 13.05
N LEU A 125 24.61 -6.05 12.77
CA LEU A 125 23.23 -6.41 12.43
C LEU A 125 22.23 -6.36 13.62
N GLY A 126 22.51 -5.63 14.70
CA GLY A 126 21.81 -5.75 16.00
C GLY A 126 20.75 -4.70 16.34
N ASP A 127 20.89 -3.44 15.94
CA ASP A 127 20.33 -2.35 16.78
C ASP A 127 19.04 -1.66 16.31
N ARG A 128 18.21 -2.27 15.46
CA ARG A 128 17.03 -1.56 14.92
C ARG A 128 15.66 -2.11 15.32
N LEU A 129 15.56 -3.26 15.98
CA LEU A 129 14.26 -3.79 16.45
C LEU A 129 13.84 -3.37 17.87
N GLU A 130 14.70 -2.74 18.68
CA GLU A 130 14.39 -2.45 20.10
C GLU A 130 13.78 -1.07 20.39
N ARG A 131 13.47 -0.25 19.39
CA ARG A 131 12.83 1.08 19.61
C ARG A 131 11.38 1.13 19.16
N LYS A 132 10.58 0.14 19.52
CA LYS A 132 9.12 0.31 19.71
C LYS A 132 8.72 -0.53 20.92
N LYS A 133 9.10 -0.05 22.11
CA LYS A 133 8.46 -0.47 23.36
C LYS A 133 6.97 -0.19 23.20
N ILE A 134 6.20 -1.26 23.11
CA ILE A 134 4.76 -1.24 23.32
C ILE A 134 4.54 -0.71 24.73
N SER A 135 4.03 0.51 24.84
CA SER A 135 3.49 1.04 26.09
C SER A 135 2.27 0.19 26.46
N PRO A 136 2.17 -0.38 27.68
CA PRO A 136 0.98 -1.08 28.09
C PRO A 136 -0.08 -0.02 28.44
N ALA A 137 -1.02 0.20 27.51
CA ALA A 137 -2.24 0.93 27.82
C ALA A 137 -3.13 0.05 28.71
N SER A 138 -3.26 0.46 29.98
CA SER A 138 -4.50 0.43 30.77
C SER A 138 -5.35 -0.83 30.72
N MET A 139 -5.07 -1.77 31.63
CA MET A 139 -5.99 -2.84 32.02
C MET A 139 -6.82 -2.32 33.22
N THR A 140 -7.99 -1.74 32.93
CA THR A 140 -9.05 -1.52 33.91
C THR A 140 -10.14 -2.57 33.64
N ARG A 141 -10.22 -3.56 34.52
CA ARG A 141 -11.45 -4.20 34.99
C ARG A 141 -11.14 -5.14 36.13
#